data_AF-A0A733YYE5-F1
#
_entry.id   AF-A0A733YYE5-F1
#
_cell.length_a   1.000
_cell.length_b   1.000
_cell.length_c   1.000
_cell.angle_alpha   90.00
_cell.angle_beta   90.00
_cell.angle_gamma   90.00
#
_symmetry.space_group_name_H-M   'P 1'
#
loop_
_entity.id
_entity.type
_entity.pdbx_description
1 polymer ?
#
loop_
_entity_poly.entity_id
_entity_poly.type
_entity_poly.pdbx_seq_one_letter_code
_entity_poly.pdbx_strand_id
1 'polypeptide(L)' 'QIDEYLDDTFMLFSSYGINTQDLQKWRKSGNRLFRCFVNATRANPVSLSC' A
#
# COMPACT_ATOMS: atom_id res chain seq x y z
N GLN A 1 -3.09 -7.71 2.88
CA GLN A 1 -1.99 -6.83 2.44
C GLN A 1 -2.51 -5.68 1.60
N ILE A 2 -3.31 -5.95 0.55
CA ILE A 2 -3.95 -4.88 -0.21
C ILE A 2 -5.14 -4.27 0.56
N ASP A 3 -5.94 -5.10 1.25
CA ASP A 3 -7.08 -4.64 2.04
C ASP A 3 -6.66 -3.69 3.18
N GLU A 4 -5.56 -4.04 3.88
CA GLU A 4 -4.98 -3.21 4.94
C GLU A 4 -4.51 -1.84 4.42
N TYR A 5 -3.90 -1.81 3.22
CA TYR A 5 -3.48 -0.55 2.59
C TYR A 5 -4.69 0.30 2.17
N LEU A 6 -5.76 -0.33 1.68
CA LEU A 6 -7.00 0.35 1.29
C LEU A 6 -7.73 0.92 2.50
N ASP A 7 -7.80 0.16 3.60
CA ASP A 7 -8.42 0.58 4.86
C ASP A 7 -7.67 1.77 5.48
N ASP A 8 -6.33 1.70 5.53
CA ASP A 8 -5.48 2.82 5.97
C ASP A 8 -5.63 4.05 5.07
N THR A 9 -5.76 3.86 3.75
CA THR A 9 -5.97 4.95 2.79
C THR A 9 -7.31 5.64 3.06
N PHE A 10 -8.37 4.85 3.22
CA PHE A 10 -9.69 5.37 3.53
C PHE A 10 -9.67 6.14 4.85
N MET A 11 -9.06 5.60 5.91
CA MET A 11 -8.98 6.27 7.20
C MET A 11 -8.17 7.59 7.16
N LEU A 12 -7.05 7.61 6.43
CA LEU A 12 -6.19 8.79 6.31
C LEU A 12 -6.87 9.94 5.55
N PHE A 13 -7.54 9.64 4.43
CA PHE A 13 -8.11 10.66 3.56
C PHE A 13 -9.59 10.98 3.88
N SER A 14 -10.27 10.16 4.68
CA SER A 14 -11.63 10.46 5.16
C SER A 14 -11.64 11.35 6.41
N SER A 15 -10.48 11.59 7.02
CA SER A 15 -10.33 12.47 8.18
C SER A 15 -10.20 13.94 7.74
N TYR A 16 -10.86 14.87 8.44
CA TYR A 16 -10.80 16.32 8.16
C TYR A 16 -9.42 16.97 8.37
N GLY A 17 -8.45 16.20 8.88
CA GLY A 17 -7.04 16.58 8.99
C GLY A 17 -6.15 15.34 8.87
N ILE A 18 -4.97 15.52 8.30
CA ILE A 18 -3.99 14.44 8.16
C ILE A 18 -3.33 14.22 9.53
N ASN A 19 -3.64 13.09 10.16
CA ASN A 19 -2.96 12.64 11.37
C ASN A 19 -1.59 12.02 11.01
N THR A 20 -0.53 12.50 11.66
CA THR A 20 0.84 12.01 11.45
C THR A 20 1.00 10.53 11.78
N GLN A 21 0.25 10.02 12.75
CA GLN A 21 0.26 8.61 13.12
C GLN A 21 -0.34 7.74 12.01
N ASP A 22 -1.47 8.16 11.46
CA ASP A 22 -2.15 7.46 10.36
C ASP A 22 -1.33 7.54 9.08
N LEU A 23 -0.64 8.66 8.84
CA LEU A 23 0.29 8.82 7.74
C LEU A 23 1.46 7.82 7.82
N GLN A 24 2.04 7.62 9.01
CA GLN A 24 3.11 6.63 9.21
C GLN A 24 2.59 5.21 9.00
N LYS A 25 1.37 4.92 9.46
CA LYS A 25 0.71 3.62 9.28
C LYS A 25 0.49 3.32 7.79
N TRP A 26 -0.13 4.25 7.06
CA TRP A 26 -0.34 4.18 5.61
C TRP A 26 0.97 4.00 4.83
N ARG A 27 2.03 4.72 5.22
CA ARG A 27 3.34 4.59 4.56
C ARG A 27 3.97 3.21 4.79
N LYS A 28 3.75 2.61 5.97
CA LYS A 28 4.24 1.28 6.31
C LYS A 28 3.48 0.19 5.55
N SER A 29 2.15 0.26 5.47
CA SER A 29 1.34 -0.69 4.70
C SER A 29 1.62 -0.57 3.20
N GLY A 30 1.78 0.64 2.67
CA GLY A 30 2.20 0.90 1.28
C GLY A 30 3.56 0.27 0.95
N ASN A 31 4.59 0.50 1.77
CA ASN A 31 5.91 -0.11 1.55
C ASN A 31 5.89 -1.64 1.53
N ARG A 32 5.04 -2.25 2.36
CA ARG A 32 4.88 -3.71 2.41
C ARG A 32 4.24 -4.22 1.13
N LEU A 33 3.17 -3.55 0.67
CA LEU A 33 2.47 -3.85 -0.56
C LEU A 33 3.39 -3.72 -1.79
N PHE A 34 4.12 -2.61 -1.93
CA PHE A 34 5.06 -2.40 -3.04
C PHE A 34 6.19 -3.42 -3.04
N ARG A 35 6.72 -3.82 -1.88
CA ARG A 35 7.71 -4.92 -1.81
C ARG A 35 7.14 -6.24 -2.33
N CYS A 36 5.89 -6.57 -2.00
CA CYS A 36 5.25 -7.76 -2.54
C CYS A 36 5.05 -7.68 -4.05
N PHE A 37 4.63 -6.53 -4.59
CA PHE A 37 4.54 -6.32 -6.04
C PHE A 37 5.90 -6.44 -6.73
N VAL A 38 6.94 -5.76 -6.23
CA VAL A 38 8.29 -5.86 -6.80
C VAL A 38 8.81 -7.29 -6.75
N ASN A 39 8.59 -8.01 -5.65
CA ASN A 39 8.99 -9.41 -5.54
C ASN A 39 8.21 -10.30 -6.52
N ALA A 40 6.91 -10.08 -6.68
CA ALA A 40 6.09 -10.80 -7.65
C ALA A 40 6.53 -10.51 -9.10
N THR A 41 6.78 -9.25 -9.44
CA THR A 41 7.30 -8.84 -10.76
C THR A 41 8.69 -9.43 -11.04
N ARG A 42 9.57 -9.49 -10.03
CA ARG A 42 10.90 -10.11 -10.17
C ARG A 42 10.82 -11.64 -10.27
N ALA A 43 9.85 -12.27 -9.61
CA ALA A 43 9.64 -13.71 -9.67
C ALA A 43 8.96 -14.16 -10.97
N ASN A 44 8.17 -13.28 -11.61
CA ASN A 44 7.53 -13.55 -12.89
C ASN A 44 7.44 -12.28 -13.75
N PRO A 45 8.47 -11.97 -14.55
CA PRO A 45 8.54 -10.74 -15.34
C PRO A 45 7.59 -10.72 -16.55
N VAL A 46 7.02 -11.87 -16.95
CA VAL A 46 6.25 -12.02 -18.21
C VAL A 46 4.73 -11.94 -17.98
N SER A 47 4.24 -12.18 -16.77
CA SER A 47 2.79 -12.19 -16.47
C SER A 47 2.14 -10.80 -16.31
N LEU A 48 2.88 -9.71 -16.59
CA LEU A 48 2.39 -8.32 -16.55
C LEU A 48 2.10 -7.74 -17.94
N SER A 49 2.29 -8.51 -19.02
CA SER A 49 1.72 -8.14 -20.31
C SER A 49 0.21 -8.36 -20.26
N CYS A 50 -0.55 -7.28 -20.49
CA CYS A 50 -2.02 -7.24 -20.56
C CYS A 50 -2.64 -8.38 -21.37
#